data_AF-A0A0B8QRQ6-F1
#
_entry.id   AF-A0A0B8QRQ6-F1
#
_cell.length_a   1.000
_cell.length_b   1.000
_cell.length_c   1.000
_cell.angle_alpha   90.00
_cell.angle_beta   90.00
_cell.angle_gamma   90.00
#
_symmetry.space_group_name_H-M   'P 1'
#
loop_
_entity.id
_entity.type
_entity.pdbx_description
1 polymer ?
#
loop_
_entity_poly.entity_id
_entity_poly.type
_entity_poly.pdbx_seq_one_letter_code
_entity_poly.pdbx_strand_id
1 'polypeptide(L)'
;MIHNVQSGAQGDYRDLGNEAGASKNLSEGFAEMYAQKMNKSIDEVKELMDATTWYNAKQAKEAGLVDEIMFESTPMMVASDDLLLSDEAVSKINALMQNDKESTMNIEINPEQMESIKNLIDEKIAAVKAEFEANNSADKPLKNQLFKFGGIK
;
A
#
# COMPACT_ATOMS: atom_id res chain seq x y z
N MET A 1 22.91 -9.01 5.65
CA MET A 1 23.30 -8.17 6.80
C MET A 1 24.80 -8.28 6.99
N ILE A 2 25.45 -7.22 7.47
CA ILE A 2 26.85 -7.27 7.91
C ILE A 2 26.92 -6.71 9.34
N HIS A 3 27.73 -7.33 10.18
CA HIS A 3 27.93 -6.93 11.58
C HIS A 3 29.29 -7.41 12.08
N ASN A 4 29.76 -6.85 13.20
CA ASN A 4 30.97 -7.34 13.87
C ASN A 4 30.79 -8.75 14.45
N VAL A 5 31.89 -9.49 14.56
CA VAL A 5 31.87 -10.82 15.16
C VAL A 5 31.37 -10.73 16.60
N GLN A 6 30.34 -11.51 16.90
CA GLN A 6 29.79 -11.63 18.23
C GLN A 6 30.08 -13.04 18.76
N SER A 7 30.71 -13.09 19.93
CA SER A 7 31.04 -14.31 20.64
C SER A 7 30.83 -14.11 22.15
N GLY A 8 30.81 -15.21 22.90
CA GLY A 8 30.69 -15.20 24.36
C GLY A 8 31.74 -16.10 24.99
N ALA A 9 32.34 -15.63 26.08
CA ALA A 9 33.28 -16.41 26.89
C ALA A 9 32.97 -16.28 28.38
N GLN A 10 33.43 -17.26 29.15
CA GLN A 10 33.35 -17.30 30.60
C GLN A 10 34.69 -17.79 31.14
N GLY A 11 35.21 -17.13 32.18
CA GLY A 11 36.51 -17.44 32.75
C GLY A 11 37.09 -16.27 33.51
N ASP A 12 38.41 -16.30 33.75
CA ASP A 12 39.11 -15.18 34.35
C ASP A 12 39.43 -14.08 33.31
N TYR A 13 40.07 -12.99 33.75
CA TYR A 13 40.36 -11.85 32.89
C TYR A 13 41.23 -12.20 31.66
N ARG A 14 42.01 -13.29 31.70
CA ARG A 14 42.83 -13.75 30.60
C ARG A 14 41.98 -14.45 29.55
N ASP A 15 41.05 -15.31 29.99
CA ASP A 15 40.12 -16.00 29.10
C ASP A 15 39.25 -14.99 28.35
N LEU A 16 38.69 -14.01 29.09
CA LEU A 16 37.89 -12.93 28.51
C LEU A 16 38.72 -12.02 27.59
N GLY A 17 39.97 -11.72 27.95
CA GLY A 17 40.88 -10.92 27.13
C GLY A 17 41.26 -11.61 25.82
N ASN A 18 41.52 -12.92 25.87
CA ASN A 18 41.82 -13.73 24.69
C ASN A 18 40.63 -13.74 23.72
N GLU A 19 39.41 -13.97 24.23
CA GLU A 19 38.20 -13.97 23.39
C GLU A 19 37.92 -12.60 22.77
N ALA A 20 38.07 -11.52 23.55
CA ALA A 20 37.89 -10.16 23.05
C ALA A 20 38.90 -9.84 21.93
N GLY A 21 40.16 -10.24 22.10
CA GLY A 21 41.19 -10.10 21.08
C GLY A 21 40.88 -10.88 19.80
N ALA A 22 40.46 -12.14 19.94
CA ALA A 22 40.07 -12.98 18.81
C ALA A 22 38.89 -12.37 18.04
N SER A 23 37.82 -11.98 18.75
CA SER A 23 36.62 -11.37 18.13
C SER A 23 36.94 -10.05 17.42
N LYS A 24 37.80 -9.21 17.99
CA LYS A 24 38.27 -7.97 17.36
C LYS A 24 39.05 -8.24 16.07
N ASN A 25 40.04 -9.12 16.13
CA ASN A 25 40.88 -9.46 14.97
C ASN A 25 40.06 -10.06 13.82
N LEU A 26 39.09 -10.93 14.14
CA LEU A 26 38.19 -11.50 13.13
C LEU A 26 37.29 -10.42 12.51
N SER A 27 36.77 -9.49 13.31
CA SER A 27 35.96 -8.38 12.79
C SER A 27 36.75 -7.47 11.85
N GLU A 28 38.03 -7.20 12.15
CA GLU A 28 38.93 -6.46 11.28
C GLU A 28 39.15 -7.18 9.94
N GLY A 29 39.39 -8.49 9.97
CA GLY A 29 39.53 -9.30 8.75
C GLY A 29 38.26 -9.35 7.90
N PHE A 30 37.08 -9.43 8.52
CA PHE A 30 35.81 -9.35 7.79
C PHE A 30 35.58 -7.97 7.19
N ALA A 31 35.95 -6.89 7.89
CA ALA A 31 35.83 -5.53 7.36
C ALA A 31 36.68 -5.35 6.08
N GLU A 32 37.90 -5.88 6.05
CA GLU A 32 38.74 -5.88 4.85
C GLU A 32 38.10 -6.64 3.68
N MET A 33 37.58 -7.84 3.95
CA MET A 33 36.91 -8.65 2.93
C MET A 33 35.66 -7.95 2.37
N TYR A 34 34.83 -7.38 3.24
CA TYR A 34 33.64 -6.64 2.83
C TYR A 34 34.01 -5.36 2.08
N ALA A 35 35.03 -4.62 2.51
CA ALA A 35 35.52 -3.44 1.79
C ALA A 35 35.91 -3.77 0.35
N GLN A 36 36.60 -4.90 0.14
CA GLN A 36 36.92 -5.39 -1.20
C GLN A 36 35.67 -5.74 -2.01
N LYS A 37 34.71 -6.47 -1.42
CA LYS A 37 33.47 -6.86 -2.12
C LYS A 37 32.60 -5.66 -2.47
N MET A 38 32.43 -4.73 -1.53
CA MET A 38 31.56 -3.56 -1.65
C MET A 38 32.22 -2.39 -2.42
N ASN A 39 33.52 -2.50 -2.72
CA ASN A 39 34.33 -1.42 -3.28
C ASN A 39 34.21 -0.12 -2.46
N LYS A 40 34.38 -0.24 -1.14
CA LYS A 40 34.32 0.85 -0.14
C LYS A 40 35.61 0.93 0.66
N SER A 41 35.81 2.02 1.38
CA SER A 41 36.91 2.06 2.36
C SER A 41 36.64 1.13 3.54
N ILE A 42 37.71 0.66 4.19
CA ILE A 42 37.60 -0.19 5.39
C ILE A 42 36.85 0.55 6.50
N ASP A 43 37.09 1.85 6.67
CA ASP A 43 36.47 2.65 7.72
C ASP A 43 34.95 2.78 7.52
N GLU A 44 34.49 3.04 6.28
CA GLU A 44 33.05 3.04 5.98
C GLU A 44 32.41 1.67 6.26
N VAL A 45 33.09 0.57 5.94
CA VAL A 45 32.58 -0.77 6.21
C VAL A 45 32.53 -1.07 7.71
N LYS A 46 33.53 -0.62 8.48
CA LYS A 46 33.51 -0.73 9.94
C LYS A 46 32.31 0.00 10.53
N GLU A 47 32.02 1.22 10.08
CA GLU A 47 30.82 1.95 10.53
C GLU A 47 29.53 1.17 10.23
N LEU A 48 29.43 0.54 9.05
CA LEU A 48 28.29 -0.30 8.69
C LEU A 48 28.19 -1.59 9.52
N MET A 49 29.32 -2.18 9.88
CA MET A 49 29.39 -3.38 10.74
C MET A 49 29.05 -3.03 12.20
N ASP A 50 29.54 -1.90 12.71
CA ASP A 50 29.22 -1.36 14.05
C ASP A 50 27.72 -1.10 14.18
N ALA A 51 27.10 -0.52 13.14
CA ALA A 51 25.67 -0.25 13.12
C ALA A 51 24.79 -1.49 12.94
N THR A 52 25.36 -2.67 12.68
CA THR A 52 24.63 -3.88 12.26
C THR A 52 23.68 -3.57 11.09
N THR A 53 24.24 -3.47 9.89
CA THR A 53 23.48 -3.02 8.71
C THR A 53 22.76 -4.17 8.01
N TRP A 54 21.47 -3.98 7.78
CA TRP A 54 20.60 -4.92 7.08
C TRP A 54 20.36 -4.49 5.63
N TYR A 55 20.34 -5.49 4.74
CA TYR A 55 20.15 -5.28 3.30
C TYR A 55 19.07 -6.25 2.82
N ASN A 56 18.09 -5.76 2.06
CA ASN A 56 17.29 -6.61 1.19
C ASN A 56 18.09 -7.00 -0.08
N ALA A 57 17.55 -7.86 -0.93
CA ALA A 57 18.26 -8.37 -2.12
C ALA A 57 18.74 -7.25 -3.06
N LYS A 58 17.89 -6.25 -3.33
CA LYS A 58 18.22 -5.11 -4.18
C LYS A 58 19.34 -4.27 -3.58
N GLN A 59 19.22 -3.92 -2.31
CA GLN A 59 20.23 -3.16 -1.59
C GLN A 59 21.56 -3.91 -1.50
N ALA A 60 21.54 -5.24 -1.35
CA ALA A 60 22.75 -6.05 -1.32
C ALA A 60 23.48 -6.05 -2.67
N LYS A 61 22.74 -6.08 -3.79
CA LYS A 61 23.30 -5.94 -5.15
C LYS A 61 23.88 -4.55 -5.37
N GLU A 62 23.13 -3.51 -5.01
CA GLU A 62 23.58 -2.11 -5.07
C GLU A 62 24.83 -1.86 -4.20
N ALA A 63 24.91 -2.53 -3.05
CA ALA A 63 26.04 -2.44 -2.14
C ALA A 63 27.26 -3.29 -2.55
N GLY A 64 27.19 -4.06 -3.65
CA GLY A 64 28.27 -4.93 -4.13
C GLY A 64 28.49 -6.20 -3.31
N LEU A 65 27.55 -6.55 -2.42
CA LEU A 65 27.64 -7.77 -1.61
C LEU A 65 27.29 -9.03 -2.42
N VAL A 66 26.47 -8.88 -3.46
CA VAL A 66 26.07 -9.94 -4.39
C VAL A 66 26.14 -9.41 -5.83
N ASP A 67 26.40 -10.31 -6.77
CA ASP A 67 26.54 -9.94 -8.18
C ASP A 67 25.17 -9.82 -8.88
N GLU A 68 24.25 -10.73 -8.58
CA GLU A 68 22.95 -10.82 -9.25
C GLU A 68 21.81 -11.21 -8.28
N ILE A 69 20.59 -10.85 -8.66
CA ILE A 69 19.36 -11.30 -8.00
C ILE A 69 18.69 -12.26 -8.96
N MET A 70 18.50 -13.50 -8.52
CA MET A 70 17.82 -14.51 -9.34
C MET A 70 16.37 -14.11 -9.57
N PHE A 71 15.84 -14.49 -10.74
CA PHE A 71 14.44 -14.33 -11.12
C PHE A 71 13.93 -12.89 -11.30
N GLU A 72 14.83 -11.90 -11.43
CA GLU A 72 14.47 -10.49 -11.69
C GLU A 72 13.81 -10.30 -13.09
N SER A 73 14.10 -11.20 -14.04
CA SER A 73 13.65 -11.12 -15.44
C SER A 73 12.98 -12.38 -16.01
N THR A 74 12.92 -13.47 -15.24
CA THR A 74 12.16 -14.65 -15.65
C THR A 74 10.69 -14.45 -15.26
N PRO A 75 9.74 -14.41 -16.22
CA PRO A 75 8.34 -14.53 -15.86
C PRO A 75 8.16 -15.78 -15.01
N MET A 76 7.41 -15.69 -13.91
CA MET A 76 7.09 -16.85 -13.07
C MET A 76 6.54 -17.97 -13.97
N MET A 77 7.36 -18.97 -14.28
CA MET A 77 6.90 -20.16 -14.98
C MET A 77 6.12 -20.99 -13.96
N VAL A 78 4.82 -20.77 -13.92
CA VAL A 78 3.89 -21.63 -13.20
C VAL A 78 3.70 -22.92 -14.00
N ALA A 79 3.69 -24.07 -13.33
CA ALA A 79 3.41 -25.36 -13.94
C ALA A 79 1.91 -25.54 -14.20
N SER A 80 1.27 -24.57 -14.86
CA SER A 80 -0.14 -24.61 -15.23
C SER A 80 -0.29 -24.32 -16.73
N ASP A 81 -1.03 -25.16 -17.43
CA ASP A 81 -1.49 -24.94 -18.81
C ASP A 81 -2.50 -23.78 -18.92
N ASP A 82 -2.98 -23.27 -17.77
CA ASP A 82 -3.97 -22.20 -17.72
C ASP A 82 -3.32 -20.82 -17.95
N LEU A 83 -3.64 -20.27 -19.13
CA LEU A 83 -3.52 -18.87 -19.58
C LEU A 83 -2.45 -18.03 -18.86
N LEU A 84 -1.22 -18.09 -19.38
CA LEU A 84 -0.27 -17.00 -19.22
C LEU A 84 -0.82 -15.78 -19.98
N LEU A 85 -1.33 -14.79 -19.26
CA LEU A 85 -1.65 -13.49 -19.84
C LEU A 85 -0.35 -12.81 -20.25
N SER A 86 -0.27 -12.32 -21.49
CA SER A 86 0.88 -11.53 -21.93
C SER A 86 0.97 -10.21 -21.16
N ASP A 87 2.18 -9.65 -21.06
CA ASP A 87 2.38 -8.31 -20.46
C ASP A 87 1.50 -7.24 -21.13
N GLU A 88 1.22 -7.41 -22.42
CA GLU A 88 0.30 -6.55 -23.18
C GLU A 88 -1.15 -6.70 -22.69
N ALA A 89 -1.62 -7.93 -22.44
CA ALA A 89 -2.95 -8.18 -21.90
C ALA A 89 -3.11 -7.62 -20.49
N VAL A 90 -2.09 -7.80 -19.64
CA VAL A 90 -2.05 -7.22 -18.28
C VAL A 90 -2.05 -5.69 -18.34
N SER A 91 -1.26 -5.10 -19.24
CA SER A 91 -1.22 -3.65 -19.43
C SER A 91 -2.56 -3.08 -19.91
N LYS A 92 -3.24 -3.77 -20.83
CA LYS A 92 -4.58 -3.41 -21.29
C LYS A 92 -5.62 -3.51 -20.18
N ILE A 93 -5.60 -4.58 -19.38
CA ILE A 93 -6.50 -4.74 -18.23
C ILE A 93 -6.27 -3.61 -17.22
N ASN A 94 -5.02 -3.32 -16.88
CA ASN A 94 -4.68 -2.22 -15.97
C ASN A 94 -5.12 -0.86 -16.51
N ALA A 95 -4.93 -0.61 -17.80
CA ALA A 95 -5.41 0.61 -18.44
C ALA A 95 -6.93 0.73 -18.37
N LEU A 96 -7.68 -0.35 -18.63
CA LEU A 96 -9.15 -0.35 -18.49
C LEU A 96 -9.59 -0.12 -17.04
N MET A 97 -8.94 -0.77 -16.07
CA MET A 97 -9.21 -0.59 -14.65
C MET A 97 -8.86 0.82 -14.13
N GLN A 98 -7.89 1.50 -14.74
CA GLN A 98 -7.56 2.89 -14.42
C GLN A 98 -8.50 3.89 -15.09
N ASN A 99 -8.95 3.62 -16.33
CA ASN A 99 -9.96 4.44 -17.00
C ASN A 99 -11.32 4.40 -16.29
N ASP A 100 -11.67 3.28 -15.65
CA ASP A 100 -12.89 3.20 -14.81
C ASP A 100 -12.79 4.00 -13.49
N LYS A 101 -11.58 4.40 -13.07
CA LYS A 101 -11.39 5.29 -11.91
C LYS A 101 -11.47 6.77 -12.25
N GLU A 102 -11.41 7.15 -13.53
CA GLU A 102 -11.54 8.54 -13.97
C GLU A 102 -12.79 8.76 -14.81
N SER A 103 -13.94 8.68 -14.15
CA SER A 103 -15.10 9.46 -14.56
C SER A 103 -15.91 9.93 -13.34
N THR A 104 -15.23 10.48 -12.34
CA THR A 104 -15.89 11.49 -11.51
C THR A 104 -15.85 12.80 -12.28
N MET A 105 -16.96 13.17 -12.93
CA MET A 105 -17.15 14.56 -13.32
C MET A 105 -17.07 15.40 -12.04
N ASN A 106 -15.95 16.08 -11.81
CA ASN A 106 -15.85 17.09 -10.78
C ASN A 106 -16.68 18.29 -11.23
N ILE A 107 -17.97 18.27 -10.90
CA ILE A 107 -18.86 19.42 -11.08
C ILE A 107 -18.51 20.39 -9.96
N GLU A 108 -17.63 21.34 -10.24
CA GLU A 108 -17.35 22.45 -9.34
C GLU A 108 -18.46 23.50 -9.53
N ILE A 109 -19.42 23.53 -8.60
CA ILE A 109 -20.52 24.50 -8.62
C ILE A 109 -19.97 25.83 -8.09
N ASN A 110 -19.95 26.86 -8.93
CA ASN A 110 -19.52 28.19 -8.50
C ASN A 110 -20.58 28.88 -7.61
N PRO A 111 -20.23 29.95 -6.88
CA PRO A 111 -21.16 30.61 -5.97
C PRO A 111 -22.47 31.11 -6.62
N GLU A 112 -22.42 31.60 -7.86
CA GLU A 112 -23.61 32.07 -8.58
C GLU A 112 -24.55 30.93 -8.97
N GLN A 113 -23.99 29.80 -9.42
CA GLN A 113 -24.75 28.59 -9.71
C GLN A 113 -25.41 28.03 -8.45
N MET A 114 -24.70 28.06 -7.32
CA MET A 114 -25.25 27.66 -6.02
C MET A 114 -26.43 28.55 -5.61
N GLU A 115 -26.34 29.85 -5.85
CA GLU A 115 -27.42 30.80 -5.54
C GLU A 115 -28.64 30.60 -6.45
N SER A 116 -28.42 30.35 -7.74
CA SER A 116 -29.50 30.00 -8.67
C SER A 116 -30.22 28.70 -8.26
N ILE A 117 -29.47 27.68 -7.83
CA ILE A 117 -30.05 26.42 -7.35
C ILE A 117 -30.88 26.63 -6.08
N LYS A 118 -30.40 27.44 -5.13
CA LYS A 118 -31.16 27.77 -3.90
C LYS A 118 -32.50 28.43 -4.24
N ASN A 119 -32.48 29.44 -5.11
CA ASN A 119 -33.69 30.15 -5.50
C ASN A 119 -34.71 29.23 -6.16
N LEU A 120 -34.26 28.31 -7.03
CA LEU A 120 -35.15 27.35 -7.67
C LEU A 120 -35.75 26.36 -6.67
N ILE A 121 -34.97 25.90 -5.69
CA ILE A 121 -35.45 25.02 -4.62
C ILE A 121 -36.52 25.73 -3.79
N ASP A 122 -36.28 26.98 -3.39
CA ASP A 122 -37.22 27.75 -2.59
C ASP A 122 -38.54 27.99 -3.34
N GLU A 123 -38.47 28.30 -4.64
CA GLU A 123 -39.66 28.44 -5.49
C GLU A 123 -40.47 27.14 -5.56
N LYS A 124 -39.79 26.00 -5.76
CA LYS A 124 -40.47 24.69 -5.83
C LYS A 124 -41.06 24.28 -4.50
N ILE A 125 -40.38 24.55 -3.38
CA ILE A 125 -40.92 24.29 -2.04
C ILE A 125 -42.16 25.15 -1.78
N ALA A 126 -42.12 26.43 -2.16
CA ALA A 126 -43.27 27.31 -2.01
C ALA A 126 -44.47 26.83 -2.86
N ALA A 127 -44.23 26.41 -4.10
CA ALA A 127 -45.26 25.88 -4.98
C ALA A 127 -45.89 24.59 -4.42
N VAL A 128 -45.07 23.64 -3.96
CA VAL A 128 -45.56 22.39 -3.36
C VAL A 128 -46.33 22.65 -2.07
N LYS A 129 -45.88 23.62 -1.25
CA LYS A 129 -46.58 24.00 -0.03
C LYS A 129 -47.94 24.63 -0.33
N ALA A 130 -48.01 25.51 -1.33
CA ALA A 130 -49.29 26.08 -1.78
C ALA A 130 -50.24 25.01 -2.33
N GLU A 131 -49.74 24.04 -3.10
CA GLU A 131 -50.52 22.89 -3.58
C GLU A 131 -50.99 21.98 -2.42
N PHE A 132 -50.14 21.75 -1.41
CA PHE A 132 -50.49 20.96 -0.24
C PHE A 132 -51.57 21.64 0.61
N GLU A 133 -51.45 22.95 0.84
CA GLU A 133 -52.44 23.74 1.57
C GLU A 133 -53.77 23.84 0.81
N ALA A 134 -53.73 23.92 -0.52
CA ALA A 134 -54.93 23.87 -1.37
C ALA A 134 -55.63 22.49 -1.33
N ASN A 135 -54.86 21.39 -1.26
CA ASN A 135 -55.39 20.02 -1.29
C ASN A 135 -55.79 19.44 0.08
N ASN A 136 -55.34 20.05 1.20
CA ASN A 136 -55.71 19.66 2.57
C ASN A 136 -56.70 20.61 3.25
N SER A 137 -57.31 21.54 2.52
CA SER A 137 -58.50 22.24 3.02
C SER A 137 -59.59 21.21 3.33
N ALA A 138 -60.05 21.23 4.58
CA ALA A 138 -60.85 20.19 5.21
C ALA A 138 -62.25 20.05 4.57
N ASP A 139 -62.37 19.29 3.47
CA ASP A 139 -63.68 18.84 3.00
C ASP A 139 -63.61 17.61 2.07
N LYS A 140 -63.49 16.39 2.63
CA LYS A 140 -64.25 15.17 2.22
C LYS A 140 -63.80 13.87 2.94
N PRO A 141 -64.73 12.92 3.19
CA PRO A 141 -64.56 11.86 4.19
C PRO A 141 -63.81 10.63 3.67
N LEU A 142 -63.07 9.97 4.57
CA LEU A 142 -62.35 8.70 4.34
C LEU A 142 -63.34 7.55 4.07
N LYS A 143 -63.31 6.99 2.86
CA LYS A 143 -64.01 5.73 2.53
C LYS A 143 -63.10 4.53 2.80
N ASN A 144 -63.42 3.77 3.84
CA ASN A 144 -62.89 2.44 4.13
C ASN A 144 -62.95 1.52 2.90
N GLN A 145 -61.85 0.84 2.58
CA GLN A 145 -61.88 -0.38 1.78
C GLN A 145 -61.23 -1.54 2.55
N LEU A 146 -62.08 -2.53 2.86
CA LEU A 146 -61.71 -3.81 3.47
C LEU A 146 -60.81 -4.59 2.51
N PHE A 147 -59.60 -4.92 2.93
CA PHE A 147 -58.81 -5.95 2.26
C PHE A 147 -59.19 -7.34 2.81
N LYS A 148 -59.84 -8.16 1.98
CA LYS A 148 -60.07 -9.58 2.24
C LYS A 148 -58.75 -10.34 2.07
N PHE A 149 -58.18 -10.84 3.17
CA PHE A 149 -57.16 -11.88 3.10
C PHE A 149 -57.83 -13.22 2.80
N GLY A 150 -57.59 -13.74 1.58
CA GLY A 150 -57.94 -15.10 1.18
C GLY A 150 -57.01 -16.12 1.85
N GLY A 151 -57.60 -17.20 2.34
CA GLY A 151 -56.99 -18.16 3.26
C GLY A 151 -56.27 -19.36 2.64
N ILE A 152 -55.43 -19.96 3.48
CA ILE A 152 -55.27 -21.38 3.83
C ILE A 152 -55.19 -22.39 2.66
N LYS A 153 -54.01 -22.99 2.48
CA LYS A 153 -53.73 -24.39 2.88
C LYS A 153 -52.24 -24.60 3.09
#